data_AF-A0A937Y4K6-F1
#
_entry.id   AF-A0A937Y4K6-F1
#
_cell.length_a   1.000
_cell.length_b   1.000
_cell.length_c   1.000
_cell.angle_alpha   90.00
_cell.angle_beta   90.00
_cell.angle_gamma   90.00
#
_symmetry.space_group_name_H-M   'P 1'
#
loop_
_entity.id
_entity.type
_entity.pdbx_description
1 polymer ?
#
loop_
_entity_poly.entity_id
_entity_poly.type
_entity_poly.pdbx_seq_one_letter_code
_entity_poly.pdbx_strand_id
1 'polypeptide(L)'
;MEFIQIGLGRWLHILAGVMWIGLLYYFNFVQVAALADAGKDGTAPGITKHVAPRALFWFRWAALVTWLTGAMLLGGNFFKAFFFLHHAFYAIGIGAWLGTIMLFNVWVLIWPNQKKILGLVQATDEEKGRARRVAFLASRTNTMLSFPMLFFMAAAGHQAVFFG
;
A
#
# COMPACT_ATOMS: atom_id res chain seq x y z
N MET A 1 7.14 28.64 -9.81
CA MET A 1 7.46 27.89 -8.58
C MET A 1 6.34 26.92 -8.22
N GLU A 2 5.06 27.33 -8.21
CA GLU A 2 3.91 26.41 -7.97
C GLU A 2 3.80 25.26 -8.97
N PHE A 3 3.94 25.51 -10.28
CA PHE A 3 3.84 24.45 -11.31
C PHE A 3 4.87 23.32 -11.12
N ILE A 4 6.11 23.67 -10.77
CA ILE A 4 7.20 22.70 -10.56
C ILE A 4 6.95 21.92 -9.26
N GLN A 5 6.51 22.58 -8.18
CA GLN A 5 6.23 21.91 -6.90
C GLN A 5 5.01 20.98 -6.97
N ILE A 6 3.93 21.40 -7.64
CA ILE A 6 2.73 20.57 -7.85
C ILE A 6 3.01 19.46 -8.87
N GLY A 7 3.75 19.76 -9.94
CA GLY A 7 4.13 18.79 -10.96
C GLY A 7 5.03 17.69 -10.41
N LEU A 8 6.12 18.05 -9.74
CA LEU A 8 7.04 17.08 -9.11
C LEU A 8 6.35 16.32 -7.96
N GLY A 9 5.54 17.00 -7.14
CA GLY A 9 4.79 16.36 -6.06
C GLY A 9 3.79 15.32 -6.58
N ARG A 10 3.09 15.62 -7.68
CA ARG A 10 2.18 14.69 -8.35
C ARG A 10 2.93 13.51 -8.96
N TRP A 11 4.06 13.75 -9.62
CA TRP A 11 4.91 12.67 -10.15
C TRP A 11 5.44 11.76 -9.04
N LEU A 12 5.91 12.32 -7.93
CA LEU A 12 6.35 11.55 -6.77
C LEU A 12 5.21 10.69 -6.20
N HIS A 13 4.01 11.25 -6.06
CA HIS A 13 2.82 10.53 -5.61
C HIS A 13 2.50 9.33 -6.51
N ILE A 14 2.50 9.55 -7.83
CA ILE A 14 2.22 8.51 -8.82
C ILE A 14 3.29 7.40 -8.76
N LEU A 15 4.58 7.76 -8.76
CA LEU A 15 5.67 6.79 -8.73
C LEU A 15 5.65 5.96 -7.43
N ALA A 16 5.41 6.61 -6.29
CA ALA A 16 5.25 5.93 -5.01
C ALA A 16 4.01 5.02 -5.01
N GLY A 17 2.90 5.47 -5.60
CA GLY A 17 1.66 4.69 -5.71
C GLY A 17 1.84 3.44 -6.56
N VAL A 18 2.51 3.57 -7.71
CA VAL A 18 2.87 2.44 -8.58
C VAL A 18 3.76 1.45 -7.85
N MET A 19 4.78 1.92 -7.13
CA MET A 19 5.64 1.06 -6.33
C MET A 19 4.86 0.34 -5.22
N TRP A 20 3.98 1.07 -4.51
CA TRP A 20 3.19 0.51 -3.41
C TRP A 20 2.23 -0.58 -3.90
N ILE A 21 1.38 -0.26 -4.87
CA ILE A 21 0.38 -1.21 -5.36
C ILE A 21 1.02 -2.31 -6.21
N GLY A 22 2.06 -1.99 -6.98
CA GLY A 22 2.84 -2.98 -7.72
C GLY A 22 3.46 -4.04 -6.80
N LEU A 23 4.07 -3.63 -5.68
CA LEU A 23 4.61 -4.58 -4.70
C LEU A 23 3.52 -5.36 -3.96
N LEU A 24 2.37 -4.72 -3.67
CA LEU A 24 1.21 -5.41 -3.12
C LEU A 24 0.75 -6.57 -4.02
N TYR A 25 0.65 -6.31 -5.33
CA TYR A 25 0.27 -7.29 -6.34
C TYR A 25 1.34 -8.36 -6.52
N TYR A 26 2.62 -7.97 -6.55
CA TYR A 26 3.73 -8.91 -6.54
C TYR A 26 3.63 -9.90 -5.36
N PHE A 27 3.37 -9.42 -4.14
CA PHE A 27 3.25 -10.32 -2.99
C PHE A 27 2.08 -11.32 -3.14
N ASN A 28 0.92 -10.85 -3.60
CA ASN A 28 -0.31 -11.64 -3.58
C ASN A 28 -0.49 -12.56 -4.79
N PHE A 29 0.01 -12.15 -5.96
CA PHE A 29 -0.15 -12.89 -7.21
C PHE A 29 1.12 -13.66 -7.62
N VAL A 30 2.31 -13.21 -7.19
CA VAL A 30 3.58 -13.82 -7.62
C VAL A 30 4.30 -14.51 -6.46
N GLN A 31 4.69 -13.75 -5.42
CA GLN A 31 5.60 -14.24 -4.39
C GLN A 31 5.01 -15.40 -3.58
N VAL A 32 3.71 -15.36 -3.23
CA VAL A 32 3.06 -16.44 -2.47
C VAL A 32 3.08 -17.76 -3.24
N ALA A 33 2.77 -17.74 -4.53
CA ALA A 33 2.83 -18.93 -5.38
C ALA A 33 4.27 -19.44 -5.53
N ALA A 34 5.20 -18.53 -5.85
CA ALA A 34 6.61 -18.85 -6.00
C ALA A 34 7.23 -19.44 -4.71
N LEU A 35 6.83 -18.95 -3.52
CA LEU A 35 7.27 -19.50 -2.24
C LEU A 35 6.74 -20.92 -1.98
N ALA A 36 5.52 -21.23 -2.43
CA ALA A 36 4.95 -22.56 -2.29
C ALA A 36 5.71 -23.57 -3.15
N ASP A 37 6.09 -23.20 -4.36
CA ASP A 37 6.88 -24.05 -5.25
C ASP A 37 8.33 -24.17 -4.81
N ALA A 38 9.00 -23.05 -4.50
CA ALA A 38 10.36 -23.06 -3.98
C ALA A 38 10.49 -23.81 -2.63
N GLY A 39 9.39 -23.97 -1.89
CA GLY A 39 9.33 -24.78 -0.69
C GLY A 39 9.51 -26.28 -0.96
N LYS A 40 9.03 -26.79 -2.11
CA LYS A 40 9.16 -28.20 -2.52
C LYS A 40 10.60 -28.53 -2.91
N ASP A 41 11.30 -27.56 -3.48
CA ASP A 41 12.66 -27.73 -4.01
C ASP A 41 13.74 -27.31 -2.99
N GLY A 42 13.36 -26.89 -1.78
CA GLY A 42 14.28 -26.40 -0.75
C GLY A 42 14.93 -25.04 -1.04
N THR A 43 14.50 -24.33 -2.08
CA THR A 43 15.06 -23.04 -2.53
C THR A 43 14.35 -21.82 -1.96
N ALA A 44 13.25 -22.00 -1.22
CA ALA A 44 12.49 -20.93 -0.55
C ALA A 44 13.36 -19.95 0.27
N PRO A 45 14.45 -20.37 0.96
CA PRO A 45 15.35 -19.44 1.65
C PRO A 45 15.92 -18.33 0.75
N GLY A 46 16.09 -18.56 -0.55
CA GLY A 46 16.55 -17.54 -1.48
C GLY A 46 15.58 -16.35 -1.57
N ILE A 47 14.29 -16.63 -1.66
CA ILE A 47 13.24 -15.60 -1.70
C ILE A 47 13.10 -14.92 -0.34
N THR A 48 13.02 -15.69 0.75
CA THR A 48 12.77 -15.14 2.09
C THR A 48 13.96 -14.36 2.66
N LYS A 49 15.20 -14.73 2.31
CA LYS A 49 16.41 -14.05 2.77
C LYS A 49 16.78 -12.84 1.91
N HIS A 50 16.65 -12.93 0.58
CA HIS A 50 17.18 -11.91 -0.31
C HIS A 50 16.10 -11.01 -0.93
N VAL A 51 14.91 -11.53 -1.23
CA VAL A 51 13.90 -10.75 -1.96
C VAL A 51 12.91 -10.10 -1.00
N ALA A 52 12.27 -10.90 -0.14
CA ALA A 52 11.19 -10.45 0.72
C ALA A 52 11.55 -9.24 1.60
N PRO A 53 12.73 -9.17 2.27
CA PRO A 53 13.07 -8.01 3.10
C PRO A 53 13.19 -6.70 2.31
N ARG A 54 13.73 -6.77 1.09
CA ARG A 54 13.89 -5.60 0.20
C ARG A 54 12.54 -5.15 -0.35
N ALA A 55 11.73 -6.09 -0.82
CA ALA A 55 10.38 -5.82 -1.28
C ALA A 55 9.53 -5.19 -0.17
N LEU A 56 9.60 -5.73 1.06
CA LEU A 56 8.89 -5.19 2.22
C LEU A 56 9.39 -3.81 2.66
N PHE A 57 10.68 -3.50 2.45
CA PHE A 57 11.22 -2.15 2.66
C PHE A 57 10.58 -1.14 1.71
N TRP A 58 10.62 -1.41 0.41
CA TRP A 58 10.05 -0.50 -0.58
C TRP A 58 8.53 -0.39 -0.43
N PHE A 59 7.85 -1.50 -0.17
CA PHE A 59 6.40 -1.53 0.03
C PHE A 59 5.93 -0.61 1.15
N ARG A 60 6.55 -0.68 2.35
CA ARG A 60 6.12 0.12 3.51
C ARG A 60 6.34 1.61 3.32
N TRP A 61 7.49 1.98 2.76
CA TRP A 61 7.84 3.38 2.57
C TRP A 61 7.11 3.97 1.36
N ALA A 62 6.93 3.22 0.28
CA ALA A 62 6.10 3.65 -0.84
C ALA A 62 4.65 3.91 -0.39
N ALA A 63 4.08 3.07 0.48
CA ALA A 63 2.76 3.31 1.05
C ALA A 63 2.67 4.65 1.79
N LEU A 64 3.64 4.90 2.68
CA LEU A 64 3.68 6.13 3.47
C LEU A 64 3.88 7.37 2.59
N VAL A 65 4.83 7.32 1.65
CA VAL A 65 5.12 8.42 0.72
C VAL A 65 3.92 8.71 -0.15
N THR A 66 3.25 7.70 -0.69
CA THR A 66 2.02 7.88 -1.48
C THR A 66 0.97 8.63 -0.66
N TRP A 67 0.72 8.20 0.58
CA TRP A 67 -0.29 8.82 1.42
C TRP A 67 0.07 10.28 1.77
N LEU A 68 1.31 10.54 2.22
CA LEU A 68 1.76 11.88 2.58
C LEU A 68 1.74 12.85 1.40
N THR A 69 2.23 12.42 0.25
CA THR A 69 2.21 13.23 -0.97
C THR A 69 0.79 13.47 -1.47
N GLY A 70 -0.13 12.50 -1.32
CA GLY A 70 -1.54 12.66 -1.64
C GLY A 70 -2.23 13.70 -0.74
N ALA A 71 -1.96 13.63 0.56
CA ALA A 71 -2.44 14.62 1.52
C ALA A 71 -1.89 16.02 1.19
N MET A 72 -0.61 16.12 0.85
CA MET A 72 0.02 17.38 0.44
C MET A 72 -0.60 17.94 -0.84
N LEU A 73 -0.90 17.09 -1.84
CA LEU A 73 -1.55 17.50 -3.09
C LEU A 73 -2.98 17.98 -2.90
N LEU A 74 -3.69 17.48 -1.89
CA LEU A 74 -5.00 18.00 -1.51
C LEU A 74 -4.89 19.36 -0.78
N GLY A 75 -3.76 19.66 -0.16
CA GLY A 75 -3.48 20.94 0.49
C GLY A 75 -4.61 21.37 1.43
N GLY A 76 -5.10 22.60 1.27
CA GLY A 76 -6.23 23.14 2.06
C GLY A 76 -7.56 22.40 1.87
N ASN A 77 -7.70 21.57 0.84
CA ASN A 77 -8.87 20.73 0.61
C ASN A 77 -8.79 19.36 1.29
N PHE A 78 -7.65 19.00 1.89
CA PHE A 78 -7.48 17.71 2.56
C PHE A 78 -8.60 17.46 3.59
N PHE A 79 -8.87 18.43 4.47
CA PHE A 79 -9.92 18.28 5.48
C PHE A 79 -11.32 18.11 4.87
N LYS A 80 -11.62 18.84 3.79
CA LYS A 80 -12.91 18.74 3.09
C LYS A 80 -13.10 17.39 2.42
N ALA A 81 -12.04 16.86 1.81
CA ALA A 81 -12.05 15.53 1.21
C ALA A 81 -12.14 14.42 2.27
N PHE A 82 -11.28 14.49 3.29
CA PHE A 82 -11.15 13.45 4.30
C PHE A 82 -12.39 13.32 5.19
N PHE A 83 -13.11 14.42 5.45
CA PHE A 83 -14.34 14.41 6.25
C PHE A 83 -15.62 14.56 5.42
N PHE A 84 -15.55 14.43 4.10
CA PHE A 84 -16.72 14.49 3.20
C PHE A 84 -17.55 15.77 3.37
N LEU A 85 -16.89 16.92 3.56
CA LEU A 85 -17.56 18.19 3.82
C LEU A 85 -18.04 18.92 2.55
N HIS A 86 -17.68 18.41 1.37
CA HIS A 86 -18.13 18.95 0.10
C HIS A 86 -18.24 17.84 -0.96
N HIS A 87 -19.36 17.80 -1.69
CA HIS A 87 -19.69 16.74 -2.64
C HIS A 87 -18.63 16.55 -3.74
N ALA A 88 -18.03 17.66 -4.21
CA ALA A 88 -16.93 17.62 -5.19
C ALA A 88 -15.70 16.79 -4.74
N PHE A 89 -15.56 16.50 -3.44
CA PHE A 89 -14.45 15.70 -2.91
C PHE A 89 -14.86 14.31 -2.45
N TYR A 90 -16.10 13.85 -2.69
CA TYR A 90 -16.54 12.54 -2.21
C TYR A 90 -15.72 11.40 -2.81
N ALA A 91 -15.51 11.40 -4.13
CA ALA A 91 -14.71 10.37 -4.79
C ALA A 91 -13.28 10.30 -4.23
N ILE A 92 -12.56 11.43 -4.21
CA ILE A 92 -11.19 11.47 -3.70
C ILE A 92 -11.12 11.17 -2.19
N GLY A 93 -12.13 11.56 -1.41
CA GLY A 93 -12.26 11.25 0.00
C GLY A 93 -12.43 9.75 0.28
N ILE A 94 -13.25 9.06 -0.51
CA ILE A 94 -13.41 7.60 -0.41
C ILE A 94 -12.07 6.92 -0.74
N GLY A 95 -11.42 7.34 -1.83
CA GLY A 95 -10.09 6.87 -2.18
C GLY A 95 -9.08 7.08 -1.03
N ALA A 96 -9.06 8.27 -0.43
CA ALA A 96 -8.18 8.61 0.68
C ALA A 96 -8.42 7.72 1.91
N TRP A 97 -9.67 7.43 2.28
CA TRP A 97 -9.98 6.53 3.40
C TRP A 97 -9.55 5.09 3.14
N LEU A 98 -9.83 4.57 1.94
CA LEU A 98 -9.39 3.22 1.57
C LEU A 98 -7.85 3.12 1.60
N GLY A 99 -7.16 4.13 1.05
CA GLY A 99 -5.70 4.24 1.16
C GLY A 99 -5.21 4.34 2.60
N THR A 100 -5.93 5.04 3.47
CA THR A 100 -5.58 5.19 4.90
C THR A 100 -5.70 3.85 5.65
N ILE A 101 -6.80 3.13 5.44
CA ILE A 101 -6.99 1.77 6.00
C ILE A 101 -5.88 0.84 5.51
N MET A 102 -5.57 0.90 4.21
CA MET A 102 -4.51 0.10 3.64
C MET A 102 -3.14 0.44 4.22
N LEU A 103 -2.81 1.73 4.38
CA LEU A 103 -1.58 2.19 5.02
C LEU A 103 -1.48 1.70 6.46
N PHE A 104 -2.57 1.80 7.22
CA PHE A 104 -2.65 1.27 8.58
C PHE A 104 -2.35 -0.23 8.60
N ASN A 105 -2.98 -1.01 7.71
CA ASN A 105 -2.69 -2.44 7.59
C ASN A 105 -1.22 -2.71 7.28
N VAL A 106 -0.56 -1.90 6.45
CA VAL A 106 0.88 -2.04 6.16
C VAL A 106 1.73 -1.86 7.41
N TRP A 107 1.54 -0.76 8.14
CA TRP A 107 2.44 -0.38 9.24
C TRP A 107 2.09 -1.05 10.57
N VAL A 108 0.82 -1.35 10.81
CA VAL A 108 0.33 -1.86 12.09
C VAL A 108 0.13 -3.38 12.07
N LEU A 109 -0.30 -3.96 10.94
CA LEU A 109 -0.56 -5.40 10.85
C LEU A 109 0.54 -6.14 10.10
N ILE A 110 0.90 -5.71 8.89
CA ILE A 110 1.84 -6.45 8.04
C ILE A 110 3.25 -6.33 8.60
N TRP A 111 3.77 -5.12 8.79
CA TRP A 111 5.18 -4.92 9.17
C TRP A 111 5.56 -5.56 10.52
N PRO A 112 4.80 -5.40 11.62
CA PRO A 112 5.16 -6.01 12.90
C PRO A 112 5.17 -7.54 12.84
N ASN A 113 4.24 -8.14 12.10
CA ASN A 113 4.22 -9.58 11.90
C ASN A 113 5.33 -10.05 10.97
N GLN A 114 5.67 -9.31 9.92
CA GLN A 114 6.80 -9.62 9.04
C GLN A 114 8.14 -9.58 9.78
N LYS A 115 8.32 -8.67 10.75
CA LYS A 115 9.53 -8.69 11.61
C LYS A 115 9.71 -10.03 12.33
N LYS A 116 8.63 -10.63 12.84
CA LYS A 116 8.65 -11.96 13.48
C LYS A 116 8.96 -13.07 12.47
N ILE A 117 8.31 -13.03 11.31
CA ILE A 117 8.47 -14.03 10.24
C ILE A 117 9.91 -14.06 9.70
N LEU A 118 10.52 -12.88 9.53
CA LEU A 118 11.89 -12.72 9.04
C LEU A 118 12.96 -12.94 10.12
N GLY A 119 12.56 -13.22 11.37
CA GLY A 119 13.50 -13.40 12.49
C GLY A 119 14.19 -12.12 12.96
N LEU A 120 13.67 -10.95 12.61
CA LEU A 120 14.16 -9.65 13.10
C LEU A 120 13.78 -9.41 14.57
N VAL A 121 12.74 -10.10 15.05
CA VAL A 121 12.31 -10.13 16.44
C VAL A 121 12.16 -11.59 16.85
N GLN A 122 12.65 -11.93 18.05
CA GLN A 122 12.50 -13.26 18.62
C GLN A 122 11.01 -13.57 18.81
N ALA A 123 10.59 -14.74 18.33
CA ALA A 123 9.21 -15.21 18.40
C ALA A 123 9.22 -16.75 18.36
N THR A 124 8.31 -17.36 19.11
CA THR A 124 8.12 -18.83 19.08
C THR A 124 7.57 -19.28 17.72
N ASP A 125 7.62 -20.58 17.44
CA ASP A 125 7.09 -21.11 16.18
C ASP A 125 5.57 -20.93 16.07
N GLU A 126 4.85 -21.03 17.18
CA GLU A 126 3.42 -20.74 17.26
C GLU A 126 3.13 -19.26 16.94
N GLU A 127 3.89 -18.34 17.53
CA GLU A 127 3.76 -16.91 17.25
C GLU A 127 4.08 -16.57 15.79
N LYS A 128 5.10 -17.21 15.20
CA LYS A 128 5.42 -17.08 13.77
C LYS A 128 4.28 -17.61 12.91
N GLY A 129 3.65 -18.73 13.28
CA GLY A 129 2.45 -19.25 12.62
C GLY A 129 1.31 -18.24 12.58
N ARG A 130 0.95 -17.67 13.74
CA ARG A 130 -0.08 -16.62 13.85
C ARG A 130 0.31 -15.36 13.06
N ALA A 131 1.57 -14.94 13.14
CA ALA A 131 2.07 -13.77 12.41
C ALA A 131 1.93 -13.93 10.90
N ARG A 132 2.27 -15.11 10.35
CA ARG A 132 2.07 -15.42 8.92
C ARG A 132 0.60 -15.27 8.52
N ARG A 133 -0.33 -15.80 9.33
CA ARG A 133 -1.77 -15.72 9.05
C ARG A 133 -2.27 -14.27 9.05
N VAL A 134 -1.91 -13.48 10.05
CA VAL A 134 -2.32 -12.06 10.15
C VAL A 134 -1.76 -11.24 9.01
N ALA A 135 -0.46 -11.35 8.73
CA ALA A 135 0.18 -10.64 7.62
C ALA A 135 -0.43 -11.02 6.27
N PHE A 136 -0.74 -12.30 6.06
CA PHE A 136 -1.39 -12.78 4.84
C PHE A 136 -2.79 -12.21 4.66
N LEU A 137 -3.64 -12.29 5.69
CA LEU A 137 -5.01 -11.77 5.63
C LEU A 137 -5.02 -10.25 5.40
N ALA A 138 -4.20 -9.50 6.14
CA ALA A 138 -4.08 -8.06 5.95
C ALA A 138 -3.62 -7.69 4.52
N SER A 139 -2.67 -8.45 3.95
CA SER A 139 -2.21 -8.25 2.58
C SER A 139 -3.29 -8.55 1.53
N ARG A 140 -4.09 -9.60 1.74
CA ARG A 140 -5.22 -9.95 0.86
C ARG A 140 -6.33 -8.90 0.94
N THR A 141 -6.66 -8.44 2.14
CA THR A 141 -7.59 -7.32 2.35
C THR A 141 -7.11 -6.08 1.62
N ASN A 142 -5.84 -5.69 1.77
CA ASN A 142 -5.28 -4.56 1.02
C ASN A 142 -5.38 -4.76 -0.49
N THR A 143 -5.14 -5.98 -0.99
CA THR A 143 -5.28 -6.27 -2.43
C THR A 143 -6.72 -6.04 -2.90
N MET A 144 -7.71 -6.53 -2.16
CA MET A 144 -9.12 -6.31 -2.51
C MET A 144 -9.53 -4.83 -2.42
N LEU A 145 -9.10 -4.12 -1.38
CA LEU A 145 -9.38 -2.69 -1.21
C LEU A 145 -8.67 -1.82 -2.25
N SER A 146 -7.55 -2.28 -2.81
CA SER A 146 -6.79 -1.51 -3.79
C SER A 146 -7.59 -1.23 -5.07
N PHE A 147 -8.48 -2.14 -5.48
CA PHE A 147 -9.29 -1.98 -6.69
C PHE A 147 -10.28 -0.81 -6.60
N PRO A 148 -11.21 -0.75 -5.62
CA PRO A 148 -12.08 0.41 -5.46
C PRO A 148 -11.28 1.67 -5.11
N MET A 149 -10.19 1.55 -4.35
CA MET A 149 -9.32 2.70 -4.04
C MET A 149 -8.78 3.35 -5.32
N LEU A 150 -8.17 2.56 -6.22
CA LEU A 150 -7.64 3.05 -7.49
C LEU A 150 -8.74 3.64 -8.37
N PHE A 151 -9.91 3.00 -8.41
CA PHE A 151 -11.07 3.52 -9.14
C PHE A 151 -11.46 4.92 -8.66
N PHE A 152 -11.62 5.12 -7.35
CA PHE A 152 -12.00 6.41 -6.79
C PHE A 152 -10.91 7.48 -6.93
N MET A 153 -9.64 7.09 -6.82
CA MET A 153 -8.51 8.01 -7.06
C MET A 153 -8.44 8.48 -8.52
N ALA A 154 -8.70 7.59 -9.47
CA ALA A 154 -8.72 7.93 -10.89
C ALA A 154 -9.95 8.76 -11.28
N ALA A 155 -11.14 8.38 -10.80
CA ALA A 155 -12.40 9.06 -11.10
C ALA A 155 -12.40 10.54 -10.68
N ALA A 156 -11.73 10.87 -9.57
CA ALA A 156 -11.63 12.25 -9.08
C ALA A 156 -10.92 13.20 -10.07
N GLY A 157 -9.98 12.71 -10.89
CA GLY A 157 -9.29 13.53 -11.89
C GLY A 157 -10.15 13.87 -13.11
N HIS A 158 -11.17 13.06 -13.43
CA HIS A 158 -12.01 13.24 -14.62
C HIS A 158 -13.23 14.14 -14.38
N GLN A 159 -13.61 14.41 -13.14
CA GLN A 159 -14.72 15.34 -12.86
C GLN A 159 -14.44 16.77 -13.34
N ALA A 160 -13.16 17.19 -13.40
CA ALA A 160 -12.77 18.51 -13.88
C ALA A 160 -12.97 18.73 -15.39
N VAL A 161 -13.17 17.67 -16.19
CA VAL A 161 -13.29 17.78 -17.66
C VAL A 161 -14.74 17.57 -18.13
N PHE A 162 -15.55 16.81 -17.40
CA PHE A 162 -16.90 16.44 -17.86
C PHE A 162 -18.04 17.13 -17.12
N PHE A 163 -17.78 17.78 -15.98
CA PHE A 163 -18.81 18.42 -15.16
C PHE A 163 -18.41 19.84 -14.67
N GLY A 164 -17.46 20.48 -15.37
CA GLY A 164 -17.07 21.88 -15.16
C GLY A 164 -17.73 22.81 -16.16
#